data_AF-V5HRE1-F1
#
_entry.id   AF-V5HRE1-F1
#
_cell.length_a   1.000
_cell.length_b   1.000
_cell.length_c   1.000
_cell.angle_alpha   90.00
_cell.angle_beta   90.00
_cell.angle_gamma   90.00
#
_symmetry.space_group_name_H-M   'P 1'
#
loop_
_entity.id
_entity.type
_entity.pdbx_description
1 polymer ?
#
loop_
_entity_poly.entity_id
_entity_poly.type
_entity_poly.pdbx_seq_one_letter_code
_entity_poly.pdbx_strand_id
1 'polypeptide(L)'
;GVLSGTVVHDDCMDLLIKCGEIECLLQGGGRFSNYDPRSCTLDCSGNAWPKVPDGVCRGDVTRCDTSTSESLKNWLQRLESTKNKVLRSWCPSFWNN
;
A
#
# COMPACT_ATOMS: atom_id res chain seq x y z
N GLY A 1 -21.04 26.64 -2.22
CA GLY A 1 -19.85 26.28 -3.00
C GLY A 1 -19.82 24.78 -3.12
N VAL A 2 -19.81 24.25 -4.34
CA VAL A 2 -19.60 22.82 -4.57
C VAL A 2 -18.11 22.55 -4.46
N LEU A 3 -17.73 21.80 -3.43
CA LEU A 3 -16.37 21.25 -3.31
C LEU A 3 -16.21 20.25 -4.45
N SER A 4 -15.60 20.69 -5.55
CA SER A 4 -15.17 19.81 -6.63
C SER A 4 -13.94 19.05 -6.14
N GLY A 5 -14.19 17.97 -5.40
CA GLY A 5 -13.17 16.97 -5.14
C GLY A 5 -12.89 16.26 -6.46
N THR A 6 -11.78 16.56 -7.09
CA THR A 6 -11.23 15.70 -8.14
C THR A 6 -10.91 14.36 -7.49
N VAL A 7 -11.85 13.42 -7.56
CA VAL A 7 -11.58 12.02 -7.28
C VAL A 7 -10.63 11.57 -8.37
N VAL A 8 -9.32 11.69 -8.11
CA VAL A 8 -8.33 10.91 -8.83
C VAL A 8 -8.78 9.47 -8.61
N HIS A 9 -9.38 8.88 -9.63
CA HIS A 9 -9.57 7.44 -9.70
C HIS A 9 -8.17 6.87 -9.87
N ASP A 10 -7.39 6.83 -8.78
CA ASP A 10 -6.31 5.85 -8.72
C ASP A 10 -7.03 4.51 -8.85
N ASP A 11 -6.72 3.77 -9.92
CA ASP A 11 -7.17 2.41 -10.07
C ASP A 11 -6.74 1.64 -8.81
N CYS A 12 -7.58 0.72 -8.32
CA CYS A 12 -7.20 -0.13 -7.20
C CYS A 12 -5.88 -0.87 -7.49
N MET A 13 -5.57 -1.14 -8.76
CA MET A 13 -4.26 -1.65 -9.18
C MET A 13 -3.11 -0.68 -8.88
N ASP A 14 -3.27 0.62 -9.17
CA ASP A 14 -2.26 1.64 -8.84
C ASP A 14 -2.08 1.80 -7.32
N LEU A 15 -3.19 1.79 -6.58
CA LEU A 15 -3.13 1.81 -5.11
C LEU A 15 -2.44 0.57 -4.55
N LEU A 16 -2.73 -0.62 -5.10
CA LEU A 16 -2.10 -1.86 -4.72
C LEU A 16 -0.59 -1.83 -4.98
N ILE A 17 -0.16 -1.32 -6.14
CA ILE A 17 1.27 -1.16 -6.47
C ILE A 17 1.95 -0.22 -5.47
N LYS A 18 1.35 0.94 -5.17
CA LYS A 18 1.88 1.90 -4.18
C LYS A 18 1.99 1.27 -2.78
N CYS A 19 0.97 0.54 -2.35
CA CYS A 19 0.99 -0.20 -1.08
C CYS A 19 2.09 -1.26 -1.09
N GLY A 20 2.17 -2.03 -2.17
CA GLY A 20 3.14 -3.10 -2.35
C GLY A 20 4.58 -2.61 -2.24
N GLU A 21 4.92 -1.54 -2.95
CA GLU A 21 6.29 -0.98 -2.91
C GLU A 21 6.69 -0.54 -1.49
N ILE A 22 5.76 0.05 -0.72
CA ILE A 22 6.07 0.45 0.66
C ILE A 22 6.17 -0.77 1.60
N GLU A 23 5.19 -1.68 1.56
CA GLU A 23 5.14 -2.85 2.44
C GLU A 23 6.34 -3.77 2.21
N CYS A 24 6.68 -4.05 0.96
CA CYS A 24 7.82 -4.90 0.63
C CYS A 24 9.12 -4.38 1.24
N LEU A 25 9.38 -3.08 1.11
CA LEU A 25 10.56 -2.44 1.70
C LEU A 25 10.52 -2.42 3.23
N LEU A 26 9.35 -2.15 3.83
CA LEU A 26 9.19 -2.16 5.29
C LEU A 26 9.44 -3.54 5.90
N GLN A 27 9.14 -4.62 5.17
CA GLN A 27 9.35 -6.01 5.62
C GLN A 27 10.76 -6.53 5.35
N GLY A 28 11.66 -5.66 4.87
CA GLY A 28 13.04 -6.02 4.54
C GLY A 28 13.21 -6.76 3.20
N GLY A 29 12.14 -6.85 2.41
CA GLY A 29 12.22 -7.24 1.01
C GLY A 29 12.70 -6.08 0.13
N GLY A 30 12.70 -6.32 -1.19
CA GLY A 30 13.02 -5.32 -2.19
C GLY A 30 11.76 -4.73 -2.83
N ARG A 31 11.78 -4.58 -4.15
CA ARG A 31 10.68 -3.97 -4.91
C ARG A 31 9.48 -4.91 -4.97
N PHE A 32 8.30 -4.32 -5.05
CA PHE A 32 7.08 -5.04 -5.40
C PHE A 32 7.19 -5.62 -6.82
N SER A 33 6.82 -6.90 -6.96
CA SER A 33 6.79 -7.61 -8.24
C SER A 33 5.35 -7.93 -8.64
N ASN A 34 4.60 -8.57 -7.74
CA ASN A 34 3.24 -9.01 -8.02
C ASN A 34 2.41 -9.18 -6.73
N TYR A 35 1.11 -9.43 -6.89
CA TYR A 35 0.20 -9.84 -5.82
C TYR A 35 -0.44 -11.18 -6.20
N ASP A 36 -0.39 -12.16 -5.29
CA ASP A 36 -1.11 -13.42 -5.43
C ASP A 36 -2.45 -13.35 -4.66
N PRO A 37 -3.61 -13.25 -5.36
CA PRO A 37 -4.91 -13.16 -4.72
C PRO A 37 -5.35 -14.47 -4.06
N ARG A 38 -4.73 -15.62 -4.37
CA ARG A 38 -5.08 -16.91 -3.75
C ARG A 38 -4.48 -17.06 -2.37
N SER A 39 -3.22 -16.66 -2.19
CA SER A 39 -2.53 -16.67 -0.90
C SER A 39 -2.70 -15.36 -0.13
N CYS A 40 -3.21 -14.32 -0.78
CA CYS A 40 -3.30 -12.96 -0.27
C CYS A 40 -1.94 -12.41 0.20
N THR A 41 -0.91 -12.68 -0.59
CA THR A 41 0.46 -12.22 -0.33
C THR A 41 0.99 -11.37 -1.46
N LEU A 42 1.77 -10.35 -1.11
CA LEU A 42 2.63 -9.67 -2.07
C LEU A 42 3.81 -10.58 -2.42
N ASP A 43 4.30 -10.46 -3.64
CA ASP A 43 5.58 -10.99 -4.08
C ASP A 43 6.58 -9.84 -4.13
N CYS A 44 7.50 -9.84 -3.17
CA CYS A 44 8.57 -8.86 -3.07
C CYS A 44 9.88 -9.51 -3.52
N SER A 45 10.74 -8.76 -4.20
CA SER A 45 12.09 -9.28 -4.48
C SER A 45 12.83 -9.57 -3.16
N GLY A 46 13.66 -10.61 -3.14
CA GLY A 46 14.43 -10.98 -1.93
C GLY A 46 13.72 -11.92 -0.94
N ASN A 47 12.78 -12.74 -1.40
CA ASN A 47 12.11 -13.80 -0.61
C ASN A 47 11.28 -13.30 0.58
N ALA A 48 10.55 -12.19 0.40
CA ALA A 48 9.56 -11.72 1.36
C ALA A 48 8.15 -11.79 0.74
N TRP A 49 7.21 -12.39 1.47
CA TRP A 49 5.81 -12.55 1.04
C TRP A 49 4.82 -12.06 2.08
N PRO A 50 4.79 -10.73 2.35
CA PRO A 50 3.90 -10.18 3.35
C PRO A 50 2.43 -10.33 2.93
N LYS A 51 1.57 -10.58 3.92
CA LYS A 51 0.13 -10.67 3.70
C LYS A 51 -0.48 -9.29 3.53
N VAL A 52 -1.43 -9.18 2.60
CA VAL A 52 -2.26 -7.98 2.46
C VAL A 52 -3.37 -7.96 3.52
N PRO A 53 -3.97 -6.79 3.83
CA PRO A 53 -5.11 -6.72 4.72
C PRO A 53 -6.32 -7.53 4.22
N ASP A 54 -7.13 -8.05 5.14
CA ASP A 54 -8.31 -8.89 4.82
C ASP A 54 -9.27 -8.22 3.83
N GLY A 55 -9.48 -6.90 3.94
CA GLY A 55 -10.35 -6.14 3.03
C GLY A 55 -9.82 -6.05 1.59
N VAL A 56 -8.49 -6.11 1.41
CA VAL A 56 -7.85 -6.18 0.08
C VAL A 56 -7.87 -7.62 -0.43
N CYS A 57 -7.58 -8.58 0.45
CA CYS A 57 -7.59 -10.01 0.14
C CYS A 57 -8.94 -10.53 -0.37
N ARG A 58 -10.03 -10.11 0.29
CA ARG A 58 -11.41 -10.50 -0.09
C ARG A 58 -11.97 -9.67 -1.24
N GLY A 59 -11.36 -8.53 -1.52
CA GLY A 59 -11.79 -7.60 -2.56
C GLY A 59 -11.36 -8.03 -3.95
N ASP A 60 -11.91 -7.36 -4.96
CA ASP A 60 -11.49 -7.50 -6.35
C ASP A 60 -10.79 -6.21 -6.77
N VAL A 61 -9.45 -6.26 -6.82
CA VAL A 61 -8.62 -5.11 -7.18
C VAL A 61 -8.72 -4.74 -8.66
N THR A 62 -9.21 -5.64 -9.51
CA THR A 62 -9.43 -5.37 -10.94
C THR A 62 -10.80 -4.72 -11.16
N ARG A 63 -11.84 -5.21 -10.47
CA ARG A 63 -13.18 -4.59 -10.51
C ARG A 63 -13.26 -3.30 -9.70
N CYS A 64 -12.39 -3.16 -8.69
CA CYS A 64 -12.26 -1.99 -7.83
C CYS A 64 -13.60 -1.50 -7.26
N ASP A 65 -14.29 -2.36 -6.50
CA ASP A 65 -15.48 -1.90 -5.77
C ASP A 65 -15.10 -0.90 -4.64
N THR A 66 -16.10 -0.16 -4.15
CA THR A 66 -15.90 0.87 -3.12
C THR A 66 -15.20 0.32 -1.87
N SER A 67 -15.56 -0.89 -1.43
CA SER A 67 -14.97 -1.52 -0.25
C SER A 67 -13.49 -1.85 -0.45
N THR A 68 -13.13 -2.33 -1.63
CA THR A 68 -11.75 -2.65 -2.03
C THR A 68 -10.92 -1.37 -2.13
N SER A 69 -11.46 -0.35 -2.79
CA SER A 69 -10.82 0.98 -2.90
C SER A 69 -10.57 1.60 -1.53
N GLU A 70 -11.56 1.57 -0.63
CA GLU A 70 -11.42 2.06 0.74
C GLU A 70 -10.39 1.25 1.54
N SER A 71 -10.40 -0.08 1.42
CA SER A 71 -9.43 -0.95 2.08
C SER A 71 -7.99 -0.64 1.65
N LEU A 72 -7.77 -0.43 0.35
CA LEU A 72 -6.47 -0.04 -0.21
C LEU A 72 -6.04 1.36 0.26
N LYS A 73 -6.93 2.36 0.23
CA LYS A 73 -6.63 3.72 0.72
C LYS A 73 -6.27 3.73 2.20
N ASN A 74 -7.04 3.02 3.02
CA ASN A 74 -6.77 2.87 4.45
C ASN A 74 -5.43 2.17 4.71
N TRP A 75 -5.10 1.17 3.89
CA TRP A 75 -3.82 0.49 3.99
C TRP A 75 -2.65 1.41 3.62
N LEU A 76 -2.75 2.12 2.48
CA LEU A 76 -1.74 3.09 2.04
C LEU A 76 -1.45 4.13 3.13
N GLN A 77 -2.50 4.71 3.72
CA GLN A 77 -2.35 5.68 4.81
C GLN A 77 -1.59 5.11 6.01
N ARG A 78 -1.86 3.84 6.39
CA ARG A 78 -1.14 3.16 7.48
C ARG A 78 0.32 2.90 7.14
N LEU A 79 0.61 2.50 5.91
CA LEU A 79 1.97 2.26 5.41
C LEU A 79 2.78 3.56 5.40
N GLU A 80 2.23 4.65 4.86
CA GLU A 80 2.88 5.95 4.87
C GLU A 80 3.14 6.46 6.28
N SER A 81 2.19 6.28 7.19
CA SER A 81 2.35 6.62 8.60
C SER A 81 3.47 5.81 9.25
N THR A 82 3.57 4.52 8.94
CA THR A 82 4.61 3.62 9.45
C THR A 82 5.98 4.00 8.90
N LYS A 83 6.10 4.20 7.59
CA LYS A 83 7.30 4.72 6.92
C LYS A 83 7.78 6.02 7.57
N ASN A 84 6.88 6.97 7.80
CA ASN A 84 7.24 8.25 8.43
C ASN A 84 7.71 8.08 9.88
N LYS A 85 7.12 7.16 10.66
CA LYS A 85 7.60 6.83 12.01
C LYS A 85 9.01 6.23 11.98
N VAL A 86 9.28 5.30 11.07
CA VAL A 86 10.63 4.72 10.87
C VAL A 86 11.63 5.82 10.52
N LEU A 87 11.32 6.65 9.51
CA LEU A 87 12.18 7.76 9.10
C LEU A 87 12.42 8.75 10.24
N ARG A 88 11.41 9.10 11.03
CA ARG A 88 11.58 9.99 12.19
C ARG A 88 12.49 9.39 13.27
N SER A 89 12.35 8.08 13.51
CA SER A 89 13.10 7.41 14.57
C SER A 89 14.56 7.15 14.16
N TRP A 90 14.80 6.79 12.91
CA TRP A 90 16.11 6.28 12.46
C TRP A 90 16.84 7.25 11.53
N CYS A 91 16.14 8.24 10.96
CA CYS A 91 16.71 9.26 10.06
C CYS A 91 16.32 10.68 10.50
N PRO A 92 16.70 11.12 11.73
CA PRO A 92 16.26 12.41 12.27
C PRO A 92 16.71 13.62 11.41
N SER A 93 17.86 13.53 10.75
CA SER A 93 18.35 14.59 9.85
C SER A 93 17.47 14.84 8.63
N PHE A 94 16.69 13.85 8.19
CA PHE A 94 15.73 14.01 7.08
C PHE A 94 14.66 15.07 7.38
N TRP A 95 14.35 15.30 8.66
CA TRP A 95 13.29 16.20 9.10
C TRP A 95 13.79 17.58 9.58
N ASN A 96 15.12 17.80 9.63
CA ASN A 96 15.73 18.99 10.23
C ASN A 96 16.13 20.07 9.20
N ASN A 97 15.49 20.10 8.02
CA ASN A 97 15.71 21.15 7.00
C ASN A 97 14.64 22.25 7.10
#